data_AF-A0A929YRW8-F1
#
_entry.id   AF-A0A929YRW8-F1
#
_cell.length_a   1.000
_cell.length_b   1.000
_cell.length_c   1.000
_cell.angle_alpha   90.00
_cell.angle_beta   90.00
_cell.angle_gamma   90.00
#
_symmetry.space_group_name_H-M   'P 1'
#
loop_
_entity.id
_entity.type
_entity.pdbx_description
1 polymer ?
#
loop_
_entity_poly.entity_id
_entity_poly.type
_entity_poly.pdbx_seq_one_letter_code
_entity_poly.pdbx_strand_id
1 'polypeptide(L)' 'MLMIVDCSKVDLSFDDMAEGLDQIGRELGVTVKCQREEIFEAMHRI' A
#
# COMPACT_ATOMS: atom_id res chain seq x y z
N MET A 1 -7.84 -0.83 8.70
CA MET A 1 -7.23 -2.16 8.85
C MET A 1 -5.81 -2.08 8.34
N LEU A 2 -4.85 -2.75 8.99
CA LEU A 2 -3.44 -2.76 8.57
C LEU A 2 -3.07 -4.18 8.16
N MET A 3 -2.40 -4.31 7.02
CA MET A 3 -2.00 -5.59 6.43
C MET A 3 -0.60 -5.42 5.82
N ILE A 4 0.26 -6.40 6.02
CA ILE A 4 1.54 -6.52 5.30
C ILE A 4 1.31 -7.52 4.17
N VAL A 5 1.67 -7.14 2.95
CA VAL A 5 1.35 -7.90 1.75
C VAL A 5 2.60 -7.98 0.87
N ASP A 6 2.92 -9.18 0.41
CA ASP A 6 4.00 -9.40 -0.55
C ASP A 6 3.55 -8.95 -1.95
N CYS A 7 4.24 -7.95 -2.50
CA CYS A 7 3.99 -7.42 -3.84
C CYS A 7 5.02 -7.89 -4.88
N SER A 8 5.87 -8.88 -4.56
CA SER A 8 6.96 -9.36 -5.44
C SER A 8 6.51 -9.92 -6.79
N LYS A 9 5.24 -10.35 -6.90
CA LYS A 9 4.64 -10.91 -8.12
C LYS A 9 3.73 -9.94 -8.86
N VAL A 10 3.68 -8.67 -8.44
CA VAL A 10 2.88 -7.65 -9.10
C VAL A 10 3.67 -7.14 -10.30
N ASP A 11 3.07 -7.23 -11.49
CA ASP A 11 3.69 -6.76 -12.75
C ASP A 11 3.63 -5.23 -12.91
N LEU A 12 2.96 -4.54 -11.98
CA LEU A 12 2.79 -3.08 -11.94
C LEU A 12 3.83 -2.44 -11.01
N SER A 13 4.13 -1.16 -11.24
CA SER A 13 4.93 -0.42 -10.28
C SER A 13 4.15 -0.25 -8.95
N PHE A 14 4.88 -0.03 -7.85
CA PHE A 14 4.25 0.22 -6.55
C PHE A 14 3.29 1.42 -6.60
N ASP A 15 3.66 2.46 -7.33
CA ASP A 15 2.87 3.68 -7.43
C ASP A 15 1.58 3.43 -8.23
N ASP A 16 1.64 2.71 -9.35
CA ASP A 16 0.45 2.34 -10.15
C ASP A 16 -0.51 1.47 -9.33
N MET A 17 0.02 0.51 -8.58
CA MET A 17 -0.77 -0.35 -7.69
C MET A 17 -1.44 0.48 -6.58
N ALA A 18 -0.69 1.40 -5.95
CA ALA A 18 -1.19 2.25 -4.88
C ALA A 18 -2.30 3.20 -5.37
N GLU A 19 -2.13 3.79 -6.56
CA GLU A 19 -3.12 4.67 -7.17
C GLU A 19 -4.41 3.90 -7.53
N GLY A 20 -4.29 2.71 -8.13
CA GLY A 20 -5.43 1.86 -8.43
C GLY A 20 -6.22 1.46 -7.17
N LEU A 21 -5.51 1.12 -6.09
CA LEU A 21 -6.14 0.80 -4.80
C LEU A 21 -6.79 2.02 -4.14
N ASP A 22 -6.21 3.21 -4.26
CA ASP A 22 -6.83 4.45 -3.77
C ASP A 22 -8.11 4.77 -4.55
N GLN A 23 -8.09 4.62 -5.88
CA GLN A 23 -9.28 4.82 -6.72
C GLN A 23 -10.41 3.86 -6.36
N ILE A 24 -10.12 2.56 -6.27
CA ILE A 24 -11.09 1.54 -5.86
C ILE A 24 -11.61 1.84 -4.45
N GLY A 25 -10.73 2.26 -3.53
CA GLY A 25 -11.11 2.68 -2.19
C GLY A 25 -12.13 3.80 -2.20
N ARG A 26 -11.88 4.87 -2.98
CA ARG A 26 -12.80 6.01 -3.12
C ARG A 26 -14.17 5.59 -3.65
N GLU A 27 -14.22 4.70 -4.63
CA GLU A 27 -15.47 4.17 -5.19
C GLU A 27 -16.27 3.36 -4.14
N LEU A 28 -15.57 2.65 -3.26
CA LEU A 28 -16.16 1.90 -2.15
C LEU A 28 -16.44 2.76 -0.90
N GLY A 29 -16.08 4.04 -0.91
CA GLY A 29 -16.23 4.95 0.22
C GLY A 29 -15.24 4.69 1.37
N VAL A 30 -14.10 4.04 1.09
CA VAL A 30 -13.04 3.74 2.06
C VAL A 30 -11.72 4.38 1.64
N THR A 31 -10.85 4.64 2.61
CA THR A 31 -9.51 5.18 2.34
C THR A 31 -8.50 4.05 2.36
N VAL A 32 -7.84 3.78 1.24
CA VAL A 32 -6.75 2.81 1.14
C VAL A 32 -5.43 3.56 1.05
N LYS A 33 -4.47 3.21 1.91
CA LYS A 33 -3.11 3.77 1.86
C LYS A 33 -2.10 2.65 1.79
N CYS A 34 -1.26 2.67 0.77
CA CYS A 34 -0.14 1.76 0.60
C CYS A 34 1.15 2.45 1.04
N GLN A 35 1.98 1.76 1.82
CA GLN A 35 3.31 2.24 2.23
C GLN A 35 4.29 1.08 2.11
N ARG A 36 5.55 1.39 1.79
CA ARG A 36 6.62 0.39 1.77
C ARG A 36 6.94 -0.03 3.20
N GLU A 37 7.12 -1.33 3.42
CA GLU A 37 7.38 -1.93 4.74
C GLU A 37 8.63 -1.35 5.41
N GLU A 38 9.66 -1.02 4.63
CA GLU A 38 10.89 -0.37 5.08
C GLU A 38 10.65 0.95 5.84
N ILE A 39 9.58 1.68 5.52
CA ILE A 39 9.18 2.88 6.29
C ILE A 39 8.65 2.49 7.67
N PHE A 40 7.89 1.40 7.76
CA PHE A 40 7.40 0.88 9.03
C PHE A 40 8.54 0.36 9.93
N GLU A 41 9.52 -0.33 9.35
CA GLU A 41 10.73 -0.76 10.08
C GLU A 41 11.55 0.44 10.60
N ALA A 42 11.71 1.48 9.78
CA ALA A 42 12.43 2.69 10.17
C ALA A 42 11.77 3.40 11.36
N MET A 43 10.44 3.37 11.46
CA MET A 43 9.70 3.94 12.59
C MET A 43 9.88 3.15 13.90
N HIS A 44 10.16 1.85 13.83
CA HIS A 44 10.34 0.98 15.00
C HIS A 44 11.80 0.79 15.42
N ARG A 45 12.76 1.30 14.64
CA ARG A 45 14.21 1.25 14.93
C ARG A 45 14.74 2.55 15.56
N ILE A 46 13.90 3.32 16.25
CA ILE A 46 14.32 4.48 17.08
C ILE A 46 14.38 4.06 18.54
#